data_AF-A0A6G2DEU3-F1
#
_entry.id   AF-A0A6G2DEU3-F1
#
_cell.length_a   1.000
_cell.length_b   1.000
_cell.length_c   1.000
_cell.angle_alpha   90.00
_cell.angle_beta   90.00
_cell.angle_gamma   90.00
#
_symmetry.space_group_name_H-M   'P 1'
#
loop_
_entity.id
_entity.type
_entity.pdbx_description
1 polymer ?
#
loop_
_entity_poly.entity_id
_entity_poly.type
_entity_poly.pdbx_seq_one_letter_code
_entity_poly.pdbx_strand_id
1 'polypeptide(L)'
;MKINITNIYGMYGQSTALIAQNETVKIAKKLDFHELSFYFYNIYSDSEGELNSRLDGVLAKLGYGDIVVYQSPTWNGREYDQAFIRKCKILNTKIITFIHDVPPLMFPSNYY
;
A
#
# COMPACT_ATOMS: atom_id res chain seq x y z
N MET A 1 -9.90 -15.80 -8.04
CA MET A 1 -9.30 -14.50 -8.32
C MET A 1 -10.12 -13.45 -7.59
N LYS A 2 -9.53 -12.83 -6.58
CA LYS A 2 -10.10 -11.75 -5.78
C LYS A 2 -9.44 -10.43 -6.19
N ILE A 3 -10.15 -9.33 -5.96
CA ILE A 3 -9.59 -7.99 -6.10
C ILE A 3 -9.32 -7.45 -4.70
N ASN A 4 -8.08 -7.08 -4.46
CA ASN A 4 -7.61 -6.56 -3.19
C ASN A 4 -7.22 -5.10 -3.39
N ILE A 5 -7.42 -4.25 -2.40
CA ILE A 5 -7.06 -2.82 -2.46
C ILE A 5 -6.32 -2.42 -1.20
N THR A 6 -5.19 -1.74 -1.37
CA THR A 6 -4.40 -1.28 -0.23
C THR A 6 -5.07 -0.11 0.47
N ASN A 7 -4.85 0.08 1.77
CA ASN A 7 -5.40 1.23 2.49
C ASN A 7 -4.51 1.63 3.67
N ILE A 8 -4.19 2.91 3.82
CA ILE A 8 -3.36 3.40 4.92
C ILE A 8 -4.18 3.79 6.16
N TYR A 9 -3.59 3.60 7.34
CA TYR A 9 -4.07 4.06 8.66
C TYR A 9 -2.92 4.61 9.50
N GLY A 10 -3.22 5.22 10.65
CA GLY A 10 -2.19 5.67 11.61
C GLY A 10 -1.60 7.05 11.34
N MET A 11 -2.05 7.74 10.29
CA MET A 11 -1.75 9.17 10.09
C MET A 11 -2.61 10.06 11.00
N TYR A 12 -2.27 11.36 11.05
CA TYR A 12 -3.15 12.36 11.66
C TYR A 12 -4.55 12.31 11.04
N GLY A 13 -5.60 12.41 11.86
CA GLY A 13 -6.99 12.20 11.42
C GLY A 13 -7.50 13.18 10.35
N GLN A 14 -6.85 14.34 10.19
CA GLN A 14 -7.17 15.31 9.13
C GLN A 14 -6.23 15.21 7.91
N SER A 15 -5.37 14.19 7.85
CA SER A 15 -4.52 13.92 6.68
C SER A 15 -5.39 13.67 5.45
N THR A 16 -5.28 14.53 4.44
CA THR A 16 -6.01 14.37 3.17
C THR A 16 -5.63 13.07 2.45
N ALA A 17 -4.38 12.64 2.54
CA ALA A 17 -3.93 11.37 1.97
C ALA A 17 -4.62 10.16 2.63
N LEU A 18 -4.74 10.18 3.97
CA LEU A 18 -5.46 9.16 4.74
C LEU A 18 -6.93 9.11 4.31
N ILE A 19 -7.58 10.28 4.33
CA ILE A 19 -9.00 10.41 3.99
C ILE A 19 -9.24 9.91 2.57
N ALA A 20 -8.43 10.33 1.59
CA ALA A 20 -8.59 9.93 0.20
C ALA A 20 -8.50 8.41 0.02
N GLN A 21 -7.49 7.74 0.58
CA GLN A 21 -7.37 6.29 0.47
C GLN A 21 -8.49 5.55 1.19
N ASN A 22 -8.91 6.02 2.37
CA ASN A 22 -9.99 5.42 3.14
C ASN A 22 -11.34 5.57 2.42
N GLU A 23 -11.65 6.73 1.84
CA GLU A 23 -12.88 6.95 1.06
C GLU A 23 -12.91 6.08 -0.20
N THR A 24 -11.79 5.93 -0.92
CA THR A 24 -11.69 5.00 -2.05
C THR A 24 -12.02 3.57 -1.61
N VAL A 25 -11.48 3.10 -0.49
CA VAL A 25 -11.74 1.74 0.01
C VAL A 25 -13.18 1.56 0.46
N LYS A 26 -13.85 2.58 1.00
CA LYS A 26 -15.29 2.53 1.30
C LYS A 26 -16.13 2.28 0.04
N ILE A 27 -15.75 2.85 -1.09
CA ILE A 27 -16.41 2.58 -2.38
C ILE A 27 -16.04 1.17 -2.86
N ALA A 28 -14.77 0.80 -2.82
CA ALA A 28 -14.27 -0.50 -3.29
C ALA A 28 -14.92 -1.68 -2.54
N LYS A 29 -15.17 -1.56 -1.23
CA LYS A 29 -15.88 -2.57 -0.43
C LYS A 29 -17.31 -2.82 -0.92
N LYS A 30 -17.99 -1.80 -1.46
CA LYS A 30 -19.33 -1.97 -2.08
C LYS A 30 -19.27 -2.77 -3.38
N LEU A 31 -18.08 -2.90 -3.97
CA LEU A 31 -17.79 -3.65 -5.19
C LEU A 31 -17.12 -5.01 -4.89
N ASP A 32 -17.17 -5.48 -3.63
CA ASP A 32 -16.56 -6.74 -3.16
C ASP A 32 -15.02 -6.78 -3.24
N PHE A 33 -14.36 -5.62 -3.14
CA PHE A 33 -12.90 -5.57 -3.02
C PHE A 33 -12.49 -5.84 -1.57
N HIS A 34 -11.40 -6.57 -1.39
CA HIS A 34 -10.87 -6.90 -0.07
C HIS A 34 -9.73 -5.95 0.32
N GLU A 35 -9.79 -5.44 1.53
CA GLU A 35 -8.81 -4.46 1.99
C GLU A 35 -7.50 -5.12 2.46
N LEU A 36 -6.37 -4.52 2.05
CA LEU A 36 -5.02 -4.79 2.57
C LEU A 36 -4.55 -3.55 3.34
N SER A 37 -4.58 -3.61 4.66
CA SER A 37 -4.32 -2.42 5.49
C SER A 37 -2.83 -2.24 5.79
N PHE A 38 -2.35 -1.00 5.67
CA PHE A 38 -1.04 -0.55 6.12
C PHE A 38 -1.19 0.37 7.32
N TYR A 39 -0.23 0.30 8.25
CA TYR A 39 -0.08 1.32 9.27
C TYR A 39 1.04 2.28 8.86
N PHE A 40 0.83 3.58 9.09
CA PHE A 40 1.80 4.64 8.85
C PHE A 40 2.82 4.66 10.00
N TYR A 41 4.09 4.41 9.68
CA TYR A 41 5.17 4.32 10.66
C TYR A 41 6.54 4.66 10.06
N ASN A 42 7.53 4.86 10.91
CA ASN A 42 8.91 5.03 10.48
C ASN A 42 9.50 3.68 10.07
N ILE A 43 9.67 3.43 8.77
CA ILE A 43 10.22 2.17 8.25
C ILE A 43 11.60 1.83 8.83
N TYR A 44 12.41 2.84 9.20
CA TYR A 44 13.74 2.62 9.74
C TYR A 44 13.74 2.04 11.18
N SER A 45 12.56 1.86 11.78
CA SER A 45 12.44 1.06 13.02
C SER A 45 12.45 -0.44 12.78
N ASP A 46 12.19 -0.90 11.56
CA ASP A 46 12.21 -2.31 11.19
C ASP A 46 13.54 -2.67 10.52
N SER A 47 14.12 -3.81 10.92
CA SER A 47 15.07 -4.53 10.09
C SER A 47 14.40 -5.08 8.83
N GLU A 48 15.19 -5.49 7.83
CA GLU A 48 14.65 -6.07 6.60
C GLU A 48 13.77 -7.31 6.86
N GLY A 49 14.17 -8.16 7.83
CA GLY A 49 13.39 -9.34 8.23
C GLY A 49 12.07 -8.99 8.92
N GLU A 50 12.05 -7.95 9.74
CA GLU A 50 10.84 -7.45 10.39
C GLU A 50 9.87 -6.85 9.38
N LEU A 51 10.35 -6.02 8.45
CA LEU A 51 9.54 -5.50 7.34
C LEU A 51 8.98 -6.64 6.50
N ASN A 52 9.80 -7.65 6.19
CA ASN A 52 9.37 -8.81 5.42
C ASN A 52 8.21 -9.55 6.14
N SER A 53 8.35 -9.80 7.44
CA SER A 53 7.36 -10.50 8.26
C SER A 53 6.08 -9.67 8.44
N ARG A 54 6.20 -8.36 8.61
CA ARG A 54 5.07 -7.42 8.67
C ARG A 54 4.25 -7.47 7.38
N LEU A 55 4.91 -7.43 6.23
CA LEU A 55 4.25 -7.52 4.93
C LEU A 55 3.63 -8.90 4.68
N ASP A 56 4.20 -10.00 5.22
CA ASP A 56 3.54 -11.32 5.19
C ASP A 56 2.21 -11.29 5.94
N GLY A 57 2.14 -10.59 7.08
CA GLY A 57 0.88 -10.37 7.80
C GLY A 57 -0.14 -9.59 6.98
N VAL A 58 0.27 -8.52 6.29
CA VAL A 58 -0.62 -7.72 5.44
C VAL A 58 -1.14 -8.55 4.25
N LEU A 59 -0.27 -9.36 3.65
CA LEU A 59 -0.56 -10.15 2.46
C LEU A 59 -1.14 -11.53 2.77
N ALA A 60 -1.40 -11.86 4.04
CA ALA A 60 -1.78 -13.21 4.47
C ALA A 60 -3.05 -13.77 3.79
N LYS A 61 -3.94 -12.91 3.30
CA LYS A 61 -5.18 -13.30 2.60
C LYS A 61 -5.04 -13.36 1.07
N LEU A 62 -3.90 -12.96 0.53
CA LEU A 62 -3.68 -12.83 -0.90
C LEU A 62 -3.41 -14.20 -1.52
N GLY A 63 -4.22 -14.59 -2.50
CA GLY A 63 -4.01 -15.80 -3.28
C GLY A 63 -3.11 -15.60 -4.48
N TYR A 64 -2.54 -16.70 -4.99
CA TYR A 64 -1.79 -16.69 -6.24
C TYR A 64 -2.69 -16.23 -7.40
N GLY A 65 -2.22 -15.26 -8.19
CA GLY A 65 -2.98 -14.73 -9.34
C GLY A 65 -4.11 -13.76 -9.00
N ASP A 66 -4.25 -13.35 -7.73
CA ASP A 66 -5.18 -12.28 -7.35
C ASP A 66 -4.77 -10.91 -7.95
N ILE A 67 -5.72 -9.98 -7.96
CA ILE A 67 -5.49 -8.59 -8.37
C ILE A 67 -5.25 -7.75 -7.12
N VAL A 68 -4.25 -6.86 -7.18
CA VAL A 68 -3.94 -5.88 -6.14
C VAL A 68 -4.01 -4.48 -6.73
N VAL A 69 -4.96 -3.69 -6.24
CA VAL A 69 -5.03 -2.24 -6.46
C VAL A 69 -4.17 -1.56 -5.41
N TYR A 70 -2.99 -1.12 -5.82
CA TYR A 70 -2.05 -0.39 -5.00
C TYR A 70 -2.34 1.11 -5.06
N GLN A 71 -2.88 1.66 -3.97
CA GLN A 71 -3.05 3.10 -3.77
C GLN A 71 -1.68 3.72 -3.42
N SER A 72 -1.08 4.43 -4.38
CA SER A 72 0.29 4.95 -4.29
C SER A 72 0.32 6.43 -3.88
N PRO A 73 1.20 6.85 -2.94
CA PRO A 73 2.15 6.02 -2.19
C PRO A 73 1.55 5.45 -0.88
N THR A 74 2.29 4.55 -0.22
CA THR A 74 1.98 4.13 1.17
C THR A 74 2.40 5.14 2.23
N TRP A 75 3.11 6.21 1.85
CA TRP A 75 3.70 7.20 2.76
C TRP A 75 4.73 6.64 3.77
N ASN A 76 5.05 5.35 3.76
CA ASN A 76 6.07 4.73 4.62
C ASN A 76 7.50 4.77 4.02
N GLY A 77 7.68 5.50 2.93
CA GLY A 77 8.96 5.59 2.22
C GLY A 77 9.04 4.64 1.01
N ARG A 78 9.98 4.95 0.11
CA ARG A 78 10.18 4.24 -1.17
C ARG A 78 10.49 2.77 -0.95
N GLU A 79 11.25 2.46 0.09
CA GLU A 79 11.68 1.12 0.47
C GLU A 79 10.48 0.24 0.82
N TYR A 80 9.47 0.79 1.52
CA TYR A 80 8.23 0.09 1.84
C TYR A 80 7.44 -0.22 0.58
N ASP A 81 7.22 0.79 -0.27
CA ASP A 81 6.49 0.66 -1.54
C ASP A 81 7.16 -0.42 -2.42
N GLN A 82 8.48 -0.39 -2.54
CA GLN A 82 9.23 -1.38 -3.31
C GLN A 82 9.15 -2.79 -2.72
N ALA A 83 9.26 -2.94 -1.39
CA ALA A 83 9.15 -4.23 -0.72
C ALA A 83 7.76 -4.85 -0.91
N PHE A 84 6.70 -4.04 -0.76
CA PHE A 84 5.33 -4.45 -1.02
C PHE A 84 5.13 -4.95 -2.46
N ILE A 85 5.57 -4.16 -3.45
CA ILE A 85 5.46 -4.53 -4.87
C ILE A 85 6.27 -5.80 -5.18
N ARG A 86 7.46 -5.99 -4.59
CA ARG A 86 8.25 -7.21 -4.75
C ARG A 86 7.49 -8.45 -4.25
N LYS A 87 6.89 -8.39 -3.06
CA LYS A 87 6.09 -9.51 -2.54
C LYS A 87 4.85 -9.80 -3.38
N CYS A 88 4.15 -8.76 -3.85
CA CYS A 88 3.03 -8.94 -4.78
C CYS A 88 3.46 -9.67 -6.06
N LYS A 89 4.65 -9.37 -6.61
CA LYS A 89 5.20 -10.06 -7.79
C LYS A 89 5.56 -11.53 -7.50
N ILE A 90 6.11 -11.84 -6.32
CA ILE A 90 6.40 -13.23 -5.91
C ILE A 90 5.12 -14.07 -5.89
N LEU A 91 4.01 -13.49 -5.43
CA LEU A 91 2.69 -14.14 -5.43
C LEU A 91 2.01 -14.17 -6.82
N ASN A 92 2.72 -13.77 -7.89
CA ASN A 92 2.22 -13.69 -9.27
C ASN A 92 0.89 -12.93 -9.39
N THR A 93 0.72 -11.87 -8.59
CA THR A 93 -0.48 -11.05 -8.62
C THR A 93 -0.47 -10.13 -9.84
N LYS A 94 -1.65 -9.68 -10.26
CA LYS A 94 -1.77 -8.56 -11.21
C LYS A 94 -1.89 -7.26 -10.41
N ILE A 95 -1.02 -6.30 -10.70
CA ILE A 95 -0.97 -5.04 -9.93
C ILE A 95 -1.59 -3.92 -10.77
N ILE A 96 -2.59 -3.24 -10.21
CA ILE A 96 -3.15 -1.99 -10.72
C ILE A 96 -2.60 -0.88 -9.82
N THR A 97 -1.86 0.07 -10.39
CA THR A 97 -1.36 1.22 -9.63
C THR A 97 -2.37 2.37 -9.71
N PHE A 98 -2.98 2.72 -8.59
CA PHE A 98 -3.82 3.90 -8.47
C PHE A 98 -3.01 5.03 -7.82
N ILE A 99 -2.56 5.97 -8.64
CA ILE A 99 -1.68 7.07 -8.22
C ILE A 99 -2.53 8.17 -7.57
N HIS A 100 -2.30 8.43 -6.28
CA HIS A 100 -2.81 9.61 -5.58
C HIS A 100 -1.81 10.76 -5.69
N ASP A 101 -0.52 10.46 -5.48
CA ASP A 101 0.56 11.43 -5.52
C ASP A 101 1.81 10.81 -6.15
N VAL A 102 2.70 11.68 -6.64
CA VAL A 102 4.03 11.30 -7.12
C VAL A 102 5.06 12.07 -6.28
N PRO A 103 5.49 11.55 -5.10
CA PRO A 103 6.36 12.29 -4.16
C PRO A 103 7.60 12.94 -4.77
N PRO A 104 8.28 12.31 -5.74
CA PRO A 104 9.41 12.94 -6.44
C PRO A 104 9.01 14.23 -7.14
N LEU A 105 7.80 14.33 -7.71
CA LEU A 105 7.37 15.51 -8.46
C LEU A 105 6.76 16.61 -7.57
N MET A 106 6.56 16.36 -6.27
CA MET A 106 5.91 17.31 -5.37
C MET A 106 6.81 18.47 -4.96
N PHE A 107 8.10 18.22 -4.77
CA PHE A 107 9.07 19.22 -4.31
C PHE A 107 10.43 19.02 -4.99
N PRO A 108 11.17 20.10 -5.34
CA PRO A 108 12.50 19.98 -5.93
C PRO A 108 13.50 19.17 -5.09
N SER A 109 13.38 19.23 -3.76
CA SER A 109 14.21 18.43 -2.84
C SER A 109 13.95 16.92 -2.93
N ASN A 110 12.84 16.51 -3.55
CA ASN A 110 12.46 15.11 -3.70
C ASN A 110 12.88 14.54 -5.06
N TYR A 111 13.49 15.34 -5.95
CA TYR A 111 14.01 14.85 -7.22
C TYR A 111 15.13 13.84 -6.96
N TYR A 112 15.09 12.73 -7.69
CA TYR A 112 16.12 11.69 -7.71
C TYR A 112 16.98 11.76 -8.97
#